data_AF-A0A7U6GHV3-F1
#
_entry.id   AF-A0A7U6GHV3-F1
#
_cell.length_a   1.000
_cell.length_b   1.000
_cell.length_c   1.000
_cell.angle_alpha   90.00
_cell.angle_beta   90.00
_cell.angle_gamma   90.00
#
_symmetry.space_group_name_H-M   'P 1'
#
loop_
_entity.id
_entity.type
_entity.pdbx_description
1 polymer ?
#
loop_
_entity_poly.entity_id
_entity_poly.type
_entity_poly.pdbx_seq_one_letter_code
_entity_poly.pdbx_strand_id
1 'polypeptide(L)'
;MADNNVDMEQEMTLNSGIAAFEAKHFVRAAELLEPLADSGNAEAQYRVAIMAQNGLGMVENRMQAYKFMKAAAEAGLPLAQHGLGFMYLEGECVDKNGEKALEWFTKGAEQGLQGSMTTIAMMYQDGNGVAADPEKAREWFHKAGFDEM
;
A
#
# COMPACT_ATOMS: atom_id res chain seq x y z
N MET A 1 18.33 -27.12 12.55
CA MET A 1 18.87 -26.77 11.21
C MET A 1 17.81 -27.03 10.12
N ALA A 2 16.52 -26.69 10.36
CA ALA A 2 15.44 -26.90 9.39
C ALA A 2 14.87 -25.58 8.82
N ASP A 3 15.18 -24.44 9.44
CA ASP A 3 14.52 -23.16 9.14
C ASP A 3 15.04 -22.49 7.84
N ASN A 4 16.31 -22.68 7.48
CA ASN A 4 16.89 -22.00 6.31
C ASN A 4 16.34 -22.49 4.94
N ASN A 5 15.77 -23.70 4.86
CA ASN A 5 15.27 -24.22 3.58
C ASN A 5 13.84 -23.75 3.30
N VAL A 6 13.02 -23.61 4.36
CA VAL A 6 11.64 -23.12 4.26
C VAL A 6 11.62 -21.64 3.89
N ASP A 7 12.49 -20.83 4.51
CA ASP A 7 12.59 -19.40 4.19
C ASP A 7 12.99 -19.17 2.72
N MET A 8 13.90 -20.01 2.18
CA MET A 8 14.35 -19.91 0.79
C MET A 8 13.27 -20.33 -0.22
N GLU A 9 12.48 -21.36 0.10
CA GLU A 9 11.34 -21.78 -0.72
C GLU A 9 10.22 -20.72 -0.73
N GLN A 10 9.94 -20.10 0.41
CA GLN A 10 8.97 -19.00 0.51
C GLN A 10 9.43 -17.77 -0.27
N GLU A 11 10.71 -17.41 -0.22
CA GLU A 11 11.26 -16.28 -0.97
C GLU A 11 11.20 -16.52 -2.50
N MET A 12 11.55 -17.72 -2.97
CA MET A 12 11.40 -18.08 -4.39
C MET A 12 9.93 -18.04 -4.85
N THR A 13 9.02 -18.51 -3.99
CA THR A 13 7.58 -18.48 -4.25
C THR A 13 7.07 -17.05 -4.32
N LEU A 14 7.50 -16.19 -3.38
CA LEU A 14 7.18 -14.77 -3.37
C LEU A 14 7.64 -14.08 -4.65
N ASN A 15 8.90 -14.25 -5.04
CA ASN A 15 9.45 -13.65 -6.26
C ASN A 15 8.70 -14.13 -7.52
N SER A 16 8.34 -15.41 -7.57
CA SER A 16 7.53 -15.97 -8.67
C SER A 16 6.11 -15.41 -8.70
N GLY A 17 5.48 -15.23 -7.53
CA GLY A 17 4.16 -14.63 -7.39
C GLY A 17 4.16 -13.15 -7.79
N ILE A 18 5.18 -12.39 -7.38
CA ILE A 18 5.42 -11.00 -7.77
C ILE A 18 5.56 -10.88 -9.29
N ALA A 19 6.41 -11.71 -9.91
CA ALA A 19 6.60 -11.71 -11.35
C ALA A 19 5.30 -12.06 -12.09
N ALA A 20 4.51 -13.01 -11.58
CA ALA A 20 3.20 -13.33 -12.14
C ALA A 20 2.21 -12.15 -12.04
N PHE A 21 2.20 -11.43 -10.91
CA PHE A 21 1.38 -10.23 -10.72
C PHE A 21 1.75 -9.14 -11.73
N GLU A 22 3.04 -8.86 -11.89
CA GLU A 22 3.56 -7.85 -12.83
C GLU A 22 3.29 -8.24 -14.30
N ALA A 23 3.35 -9.53 -14.61
CA ALA A 23 2.95 -10.08 -15.90
C ALA A 23 1.42 -10.14 -16.11
N LYS A 24 0.62 -9.66 -15.15
CA LYS A 24 -0.86 -9.71 -15.17
C LYS A 24 -1.45 -11.12 -15.23
N HIS A 25 -0.67 -12.13 -14.84
CA HIS A 25 -1.13 -13.51 -14.67
C HIS A 25 -1.78 -13.67 -13.29
N PHE A 26 -2.88 -12.94 -13.06
CA PHE A 26 -3.43 -12.73 -11.72
C PHE A 26 -3.90 -14.01 -11.01
N VAL A 27 -4.44 -15.00 -11.74
CA VAL A 27 -4.82 -16.29 -11.13
C VAL A 27 -3.58 -16.99 -10.55
N ARG A 28 -2.50 -17.07 -11.33
CA ARG A 28 -1.24 -17.65 -10.86
C ARG A 28 -0.61 -16.83 -9.74
N ALA A 29 -0.71 -15.51 -9.81
CA ALA A 29 -0.23 -14.63 -8.74
C ALA A 29 -1.00 -14.89 -7.44
N ALA A 30 -2.33 -14.99 -7.49
CA ALA A 30 -3.18 -15.30 -6.36
C ALA A 30 -2.81 -16.66 -5.73
N GLU A 31 -2.68 -17.71 -6.54
CA GLU A 31 -2.30 -19.06 -6.07
C GLU A 31 -0.96 -19.07 -5.31
N LEU A 32 0.00 -18.25 -5.74
CA LEU A 32 1.34 -18.19 -5.12
C LEU A 32 1.39 -17.25 -3.91
N LEU A 33 0.65 -16.13 -3.96
CA LEU A 33 0.75 -15.06 -2.96
C LEU A 33 -0.27 -15.19 -1.82
N GLU A 34 -1.44 -15.77 -2.03
CA GLU A 34 -2.47 -15.90 -0.99
C GLU A 34 -1.98 -16.69 0.24
N PRO A 35 -1.33 -17.87 0.09
CA PRO A 35 -0.78 -18.58 1.25
C PRO A 35 0.31 -17.80 1.99
N LEU A 36 1.13 -17.03 1.26
CA LEU A 36 2.17 -16.18 1.84
C LEU A 36 1.58 -14.96 2.56
N ALA A 37 0.47 -14.43 2.06
CA ALA A 37 -0.25 -13.35 2.73
C ALA A 37 -0.86 -13.83 4.05
N ASP A 38 -1.43 -15.05 4.05
CA ASP A 38 -1.94 -15.71 5.26
C ASP A 38 -0.82 -16.03 6.26
N SER A 39 0.40 -16.32 5.79
CA SER A 39 1.57 -16.54 6.66
C SER A 39 2.21 -15.24 7.17
N GLY A 40 1.67 -14.06 6.81
CA GLY A 40 2.12 -12.77 7.33
C GLY A 40 3.17 -12.04 6.49
N ASN A 41 3.45 -12.48 5.25
CA ASN A 41 4.41 -11.77 4.39
C ASN A 41 3.80 -10.44 3.89
N ALA A 42 4.40 -9.31 4.27
CA ALA A 42 3.85 -7.98 3.98
C ALA A 42 3.72 -7.65 2.49
N GLU A 43 4.68 -8.08 1.66
CA GLU A 43 4.65 -7.84 0.21
C GLU A 43 3.55 -8.67 -0.46
N ALA A 44 3.39 -9.93 -0.04
CA ALA A 44 2.28 -10.77 -0.50
C ALA A 44 0.93 -10.20 -0.04
N GLN A 45 0.80 -9.76 1.21
CA GLN A 45 -0.41 -9.13 1.74
C GLN A 45 -0.80 -7.89 0.93
N TYR A 46 0.15 -7.02 0.61
CA TYR A 46 -0.10 -5.83 -0.22
C TYR A 46 -0.65 -6.20 -1.61
N ARG A 47 -0.04 -7.18 -2.28
CA ARG A 47 -0.46 -7.58 -3.63
C ARG A 47 -1.78 -8.33 -3.63
N VAL A 48 -2.00 -9.22 -2.67
CA VAL A 48 -3.29 -9.90 -2.48
C VAL A 48 -4.37 -8.88 -2.15
N ALA A 49 -4.07 -7.84 -1.36
CA ALA A 49 -5.04 -6.77 -1.09
C ALA A 49 -5.48 -6.06 -2.37
N ILE A 50 -4.55 -5.72 -3.27
CA ILE A 50 -4.86 -5.11 -4.57
C ILE A 50 -5.71 -6.06 -5.43
N MET A 51 -5.36 -7.34 -5.47
CA MET A 51 -6.10 -8.35 -6.23
C MET A 51 -7.53 -8.52 -5.70
N ALA A 52 -7.69 -8.63 -4.38
CA ALA A 52 -8.98 -8.78 -3.73
C ALA A 52 -9.86 -7.53 -3.85
N GLN A 53 -9.28 -6.33 -3.85
CA GLN A 53 -10.03 -5.08 -4.05
C GLN A 53 -10.63 -4.97 -5.46
N ASN A 54 -9.91 -5.47 -6.46
CA ASN A 54 -10.26 -5.32 -7.88
C ASN A 54 -10.81 -6.61 -8.53
N GLY A 55 -10.93 -7.71 -7.77
CA GLY A 55 -11.33 -9.02 -8.30
C GLY A 55 -10.36 -9.59 -9.34
N LEU A 56 -9.06 -9.33 -9.20
CA LEU A 56 -8.05 -9.75 -10.18
C LEU A 56 -7.57 -11.17 -9.88
N GLY A 57 -7.98 -12.13 -10.70
CA GLY A 57 -7.56 -13.52 -10.55
C GLY A 57 -8.13 -14.24 -9.32
N MET A 58 -9.03 -13.57 -8.59
CA MET A 58 -9.76 -14.08 -7.43
C MET A 58 -11.09 -13.34 -7.29
N VAL A 59 -11.96 -13.83 -6.42
CA VAL A 59 -13.24 -13.17 -6.12
C VAL A 59 -12.97 -11.86 -5.38
N GLU A 60 -13.64 -10.78 -5.79
CA GLU A 60 -13.56 -9.49 -5.10
C GLU A 60 -13.97 -9.65 -3.63
N ASN A 61 -13.10 -9.20 -2.72
CA ASN A 61 -13.36 -9.21 -1.29
C ASN A 61 -12.76 -7.97 -0.63
N ARG A 62 -13.59 -6.93 -0.52
CA ARG A 62 -13.22 -5.63 0.07
C ARG A 62 -12.74 -5.72 1.52
N MET A 63 -13.34 -6.58 2.33
CA MET A 63 -12.94 -6.76 3.72
C MET A 63 -11.57 -7.44 3.84
N GLN A 64 -11.32 -8.44 3.00
CA GLN A 64 -10.01 -9.09 2.92
C GLN A 64 -8.95 -8.12 2.40
N ALA A 65 -9.28 -7.33 1.38
CA ALA A 65 -8.40 -6.30 0.85
C ALA A 65 -7.98 -5.30 1.94
N TYR A 66 -8.92 -4.75 2.68
CA TYR A 66 -8.63 -3.85 3.79
C TYR A 66 -7.76 -4.52 4.87
N LYS A 67 -8.10 -5.76 5.28
CA LYS A 67 -7.36 -6.48 6.31
C LYS A 67 -5.89 -6.69 5.92
N PHE A 68 -5.62 -7.15 4.70
CA PHE A 68 -4.27 -7.38 4.24
C PHE A 68 -3.51 -6.09 3.95
N MET A 69 -4.16 -5.07 3.38
CA MET A 69 -3.56 -3.74 3.19
C MET A 69 -3.11 -3.16 4.53
N LYS A 70 -3.98 -3.26 5.55
CA LYS A 70 -3.68 -2.80 6.90
C LYS A 70 -2.52 -3.56 7.52
N ALA A 71 -2.52 -4.89 7.43
CA ALA A 71 -1.43 -5.70 7.95
C ALA A 71 -0.08 -5.36 7.29
N ALA A 72 -0.05 -5.20 5.96
CA ALA A 72 1.17 -4.82 5.23
C ALA A 72 1.65 -3.40 5.60
N ALA A 73 0.73 -2.46 5.79
CA ALA A 73 1.04 -1.09 6.22
C ALA A 73 1.61 -1.05 7.64
N GLU A 74 1.03 -1.85 8.56
CA GLU A 74 1.50 -2.03 9.94
C GLU A 74 2.87 -2.73 10.01
N ALA A 75 3.16 -3.61 9.05
CA ALA A 75 4.48 -4.22 8.86
C ALA A 75 5.52 -3.25 8.27
N GLY A 76 5.13 -2.02 7.95
CA GLY A 76 6.06 -0.97 7.51
C GLY A 76 6.20 -0.82 6.00
N LEU A 77 5.48 -1.60 5.18
CA LEU A 77 5.64 -1.52 3.73
C LEU A 77 5.15 -0.14 3.18
N PRO A 78 6.02 0.70 2.58
CA PRO A 78 5.65 2.06 2.19
C PRO A 78 4.48 2.11 1.19
N LEU A 79 4.45 1.18 0.24
CA LEU A 79 3.37 1.08 -0.75
C LEU A 79 2.03 0.74 -0.10
N ALA A 80 2.02 -0.12 0.91
CA ALA A 80 0.80 -0.45 1.65
C ALA A 80 0.34 0.71 2.56
N GLN A 81 1.28 1.45 3.17
CA GLN A 81 0.95 2.66 3.93
C GLN A 81 0.29 3.71 3.03
N HIS A 82 0.81 3.89 1.81
CA HIS A 82 0.19 4.74 0.81
C HIS A 82 -1.22 4.25 0.41
N GLY A 83 -1.36 2.95 0.12
CA GLY A 83 -2.66 2.35 -0.21
C GLY A 83 -3.70 2.49 0.92
N LEU A 84 -3.29 2.27 2.16
CA LEU A 84 -4.16 2.44 3.33
C LEU A 84 -4.54 3.91 3.56
N GLY A 85 -3.61 4.84 3.28
CA GLY A 85 -3.88 6.27 3.27
C GLY A 85 -5.02 6.62 2.30
N PHE A 86 -4.97 6.07 1.08
CA PHE A 86 -6.04 6.24 0.10
C PHE A 86 -7.38 5.64 0.54
N MET A 87 -7.38 4.44 1.14
CA MET A 87 -8.60 3.83 1.66
C MET A 87 -9.29 4.74 2.69
N TYR A 88 -8.54 5.38 3.59
CA TYR A 88 -9.10 6.37 4.52
C TYR A 88 -9.48 7.69 3.86
N LEU A 89 -8.77 8.15 2.83
CA LEU A 89 -9.06 9.42 2.16
C LEU A 89 -10.37 9.35 1.36
N GLU A 90 -10.61 8.24 0.67
CA GLU A 90 -11.79 8.02 -0.15
C GLU A 90 -12.96 7.38 0.62
N GLY A 91 -12.68 6.80 1.79
CA GLY A 91 -13.67 6.02 2.53
C GLY A 91 -13.97 4.67 1.87
N GLU A 92 -12.96 4.06 1.24
CA GLU A 92 -13.08 2.74 0.67
C GLU A 92 -12.89 1.68 1.75
N CYS A 93 -13.93 0.87 1.99
CA CYS A 93 -13.96 -0.20 2.99
C CYS A 93 -13.93 0.27 4.46
N VAL A 94 -13.66 1.55 4.71
CA VAL A 94 -13.66 2.22 6.02
C VAL A 94 -14.30 3.59 5.92
N ASP A 95 -14.68 4.17 7.06
CA ASP A 95 -15.17 5.55 7.08
C ASP A 95 -14.08 6.53 6.65
N LYS A 96 -14.46 7.48 5.79
CA LYS A 96 -13.57 8.55 5.32
C LYS A 96 -13.00 9.32 6.51
N ASN A 97 -11.68 9.42 6.56
CA ASN A 97 -10.95 10.11 7.62
C ASN A 97 -9.62 10.66 7.07
N GLY A 98 -9.60 11.96 6.77
CA GLY A 98 -8.43 12.61 6.20
C GLY A 98 -7.24 12.73 7.15
N GLU A 99 -7.46 12.82 8.47
CA GLU A 99 -6.36 12.83 9.44
C GLU A 99 -5.64 11.47 9.49
N LYS A 100 -6.40 10.36 9.49
CA LYS A 100 -5.82 9.01 9.38
C LYS A 100 -5.14 8.79 8.04
N ALA A 101 -5.73 9.29 6.95
CA ALA A 101 -5.10 9.23 5.64
C ALA A 101 -3.73 9.93 5.66
N LEU A 102 -3.69 11.17 6.19
CA LEU A 102 -2.46 11.95 6.34
C LEU A 102 -1.41 11.22 7.18
N GLU A 103 -1.80 10.58 8.29
CA GLU A 103 -0.88 9.78 9.12
C GLU A 103 -0.22 8.66 8.30
N TRP A 104 -1.01 7.88 7.56
CA TRP A 104 -0.49 6.76 6.76
C TRP A 104 0.35 7.22 5.58
N PHE A 105 -0.06 8.27 4.88
CA PHE A 105 0.79 8.86 3.84
C PHE A 105 2.10 9.36 4.42
N THR A 106 2.07 10.02 5.59
CA THR A 106 3.29 10.54 6.24
C THR A 106 4.27 9.41 6.54
N LYS A 107 3.82 8.27 7.08
CA LYS A 107 4.68 7.09 7.29
C LYS A 107 5.32 6.59 6.00
N GLY A 108 4.58 6.54 4.89
CA GLY A 108 5.13 6.14 3.60
C GLY A 108 6.14 7.17 3.06
N ALA A 109 5.84 8.47 3.24
CA ALA A 109 6.68 9.57 2.83
C ALA A 109 8.00 9.62 3.62
N GLU A 110 7.98 9.37 4.92
CA GLU A 110 9.18 9.29 5.77
C GLU A 110 10.13 8.16 5.35
N GLN A 111 9.61 7.14 4.67
CA GLN A 111 10.39 6.07 4.05
C GLN A 111 10.83 6.38 2.62
N GLY A 112 10.65 7.62 2.15
CA GLY A 112 11.09 8.06 0.83
C GLY A 112 10.10 7.81 -0.30
N LEU A 113 8.86 7.39 -0.02
CA LEU A 113 7.88 7.19 -1.08
C LEU A 113 7.36 8.54 -1.61
N GLN A 114 7.89 8.94 -2.77
CA GLN A 114 7.53 10.21 -3.45
C GLN A 114 6.03 10.33 -3.74
N GLY A 115 5.35 9.22 -4.05
CA GLY A 115 3.91 9.18 -4.24
C GLY A 115 3.16 9.70 -3.01
N SER A 116 3.53 9.26 -1.82
CA SER A 116 2.94 9.76 -0.57
C SER A 116 3.24 11.23 -0.32
N MET A 117 4.48 11.69 -0.55
CA MET A 117 4.83 13.10 -0.37
C MET A 117 3.97 14.01 -1.26
N THR A 118 3.81 13.63 -2.53
CA THR A 118 2.98 14.37 -3.49
C THR A 118 1.52 14.38 -3.06
N THR A 119 0.98 13.25 -2.60
CA THR A 119 -0.41 13.19 -2.10
C THR A 119 -0.62 14.08 -0.87
N ILE A 120 0.31 14.09 0.08
CA ILE A 120 0.23 14.98 1.25
C ILE A 120 0.24 16.45 0.81
N ALA A 121 1.09 16.80 -0.15
CA ALA A 121 1.15 18.15 -0.70
C ALA A 121 -0.20 18.56 -1.31
N MET A 122 -0.81 17.70 -2.14
CA MET A 122 -2.14 17.94 -2.71
C MET A 122 -3.24 18.04 -1.64
N MET A 123 -3.20 17.20 -0.60
CA MET A 123 -4.16 17.27 0.51
C MET A 123 -4.13 18.64 1.20
N TYR A 124 -2.94 19.19 1.46
CA TYR A 124 -2.79 20.53 2.02
C TYR A 124 -3.08 21.64 1.00
N GLN A 125 -2.82 21.44 -0.28
CA GLN A 125 -3.13 22.44 -1.30
C GLN A 125 -4.64 22.63 -1.48
N ASP A 126 -5.38 21.52 -1.58
CA ASP A 126 -6.81 21.53 -1.90
C ASP A 126 -7.71 21.51 -0.64
N GLY A 127 -7.11 21.28 0.55
CA GLY A 127 -7.86 21.03 1.77
C GLY A 127 -8.65 19.72 1.74
N ASN A 128 -8.15 18.70 1.05
CA ASN A 128 -8.82 17.40 0.94
C ASN A 128 -8.54 16.54 2.18
N GLY A 129 -9.53 16.42 3.05
CA GLY A 129 -9.46 15.60 4.26
C GLY A 129 -8.73 16.27 5.44
N VAL A 130 -7.98 17.35 5.19
CA VAL A 130 -7.35 18.21 6.20
C VAL A 130 -7.54 19.68 5.81
N ALA A 131 -7.35 20.61 6.74
CA ALA A 131 -7.42 22.03 6.40
C ALA A 131 -6.34 22.41 5.39
N ALA A 132 -6.70 23.24 4.41
CA ALA A 132 -5.75 23.73 3.42
C ALA A 132 -4.62 24.55 4.09
N ASP A 133 -3.39 24.29 3.69
CA ASP A 133 -2.17 24.90 4.22
C ASP A 133 -1.13 24.98 3.08
N PRO A 134 -1.13 26.07 2.30
CA PRO A 134 -0.24 26.22 1.14
C PRO A 134 1.25 26.16 1.50
N GLU A 135 1.62 26.58 2.71
CA GLU A 135 3.01 26.53 3.18
C GLU A 135 3.44 25.08 3.39
N LYS A 136 2.64 24.27 4.07
CA LYS A 136 2.91 22.83 4.20
C LYS A 136 2.87 22.11 2.85
N ALA A 137 1.94 22.48 1.96
CA ALA A 137 1.89 21.90 0.62
C ALA A 137 3.22 22.11 -0.11
N ARG A 138 3.76 23.34 -0.08
CA ARG A 138 5.07 23.67 -0.66
C ARG A 138 6.22 22.90 -0.01
N GLU A 139 6.23 22.77 1.31
CA GLU A 139 7.25 21.96 2.01
C GLU A 139 7.23 20.50 1.55
N TRP A 140 6.05 19.90 1.38
CA TRP A 140 5.92 18.53 0.91
C TRP A 140 6.24 18.36 -0.57
N PHE A 141 5.91 19.33 -1.43
CA PHE A 141 6.34 19.34 -2.83
C PHE A 141 7.87 19.43 -2.96
N HIS A 142 8.50 20.30 -2.16
CA HIS A 142 9.96 20.39 -2.08
C HIS A 142 10.58 19.05 -1.67
N LYS A 143 10.04 18.41 -0.62
CA LYS A 143 10.49 17.05 -0.20
C LYS A 143 10.31 16.00 -1.29
N ALA A 144 9.28 16.12 -2.12
CA ALA A 144 9.02 15.24 -3.25
C ALA A 144 9.93 15.51 -4.48
N GLY A 145 10.84 16.48 -4.39
CA GLY A 145 11.77 16.85 -5.46
C GLY A 145 11.18 17.80 -6.51
N PHE A 146 10.05 18.46 -6.21
CA PHE A 146 9.49 19.51 -7.04
C PHE A 146 10.03 20.87 -6.57
N ASP A 147 11.26 21.17 -6.96
CA ASP A 147 11.90 22.47 -6.76
C ASP A 147 11.64 23.32 -8.00
N GLU A 148 10.52 24.04 -8.07
CA GLU A 148 10.20 25.16 -8.99
C GLU A 148 8.66 25.30 -9.17
N MET A 149 7.90 25.63 -8.12
CA MET A 149 6.52 26.12 -8.27
C MET A 149 6.30 27.43 -7.50
#